data_AF-E4NBH6-F1
#
_entry.id   AF-E4NBH6-F1
#
_cell.length_a   1.000
_cell.length_b   1.000
_cell.length_c   1.000
_cell.angle_alpha   90.00
_cell.angle_beta   90.00
_cell.angle_gamma   90.00
#
_symmetry.space_group_name_H-M   'P 1'
#
loop_
_entity.id
_entity.type
_entity.pdbx_description
1 polymer ?
#
loop_
_entity_poly.entity_id
_entity_poly.type
_entity_poly.pdbx_seq_one_letter_code
_entity_poly.pdbx_strand_id
1 'polypeptide(L)' 'MSEQSTEALRQSLVESFMAIVGAPDDPEVAEAADRVVRELDARLAAES' A
#
# COMPACT_ATOMS: atom_id res chain seq x y z
N MET A 1 7.09 -9.60 -16.25
CA MET A 1 5.83 -9.24 -15.57
C MET A 1 6.17 -8.78 -14.15
N SER A 2 6.82 -7.62 -13.99
CA SER A 2 7.43 -7.28 -12.68
C SER A 2 7.28 -5.81 -12.33
N GLU A 3 7.55 -4.88 -13.26
CA GLU A 3 7.58 -3.45 -12.92
C GLU A 3 6.18 -2.81 -12.80
N GLN A 4 5.23 -3.19 -13.66
CA GLN A 4 3.85 -2.69 -13.57
C GLN A 4 3.17 -3.04 -12.24
N SER A 5 3.55 -4.14 -11.59
CA SER A 5 2.92 -4.57 -10.33
C SER A 5 3.46 -3.79 -9.13
N THR A 6 4.78 -3.58 -9.05
CA THR A 6 5.39 -2.83 -7.95
C THR A 6 5.05 -1.34 -8.03
N GLU A 7 4.98 -0.79 -9.24
CA GLU A 7 4.53 0.61 -9.44
C GLU A 7 3.05 0.80 -9.05
N ALA A 8 2.18 -0.15 -9.39
CA ALA A 8 0.78 -0.12 -8.95
C ALA A 8 0.66 -0.14 -7.42
N LEU A 9 1.46 -0.98 -6.73
CA LEU A 9 1.48 -1.04 -5.27
C LEU A 9 2.01 0.25 -4.64
N ARG A 10 3.00 0.92 -5.24
CA ARG A 10 3.45 2.26 -4.80
C ARG A 10 2.37 3.32 -4.95
N GLN A 11 1.63 3.31 -6.06
CA GLN A 11 0.50 4.21 -6.26
C GLN A 11 -0.60 3.97 -5.21
N SER A 12 -0.95 2.70 -4.95
CA SER A 12 -1.90 2.35 -3.90
C SER A 12 -1.44 2.75 -2.49
N LEU A 13 -0.13 2.76 -2.22
CA LEU A 13 0.42 3.25 -0.94
C LEU A 13 0.17 4.75 -0.77
N VAL A 14 0.36 5.54 -1.82
CA VAL A 14 0.09 6.99 -1.80
C VAL A 14 -1.40 7.26 -1.59
N GLU A 15 -2.28 6.51 -2.26
CA GLU A 15 -3.72 6.62 -2.07
C GLU A 15 -4.16 6.24 -0.66
N SER A 16 -3.57 5.18 -0.10
CA SER A 16 -3.80 4.75 1.28
C SER A 16 -3.39 5.83 2.29
N PHE A 17 -2.25 6.49 2.06
CA PHE A 17 -1.81 7.61 2.89
C PHE A 17 -2.80 8.78 2.85
N MET A 18 -3.26 9.16 1.66
CA MET A 18 -4.25 10.23 1.49
C MET A 18 -5.59 9.86 2.17
N ALA A 19 -6.00 8.59 2.13
CA ALA A 19 -7.20 8.11 2.81
C ALA A 19 -7.08 8.20 4.34
N ILE A 20 -5.94 7.79 4.93
CA ILE A 20 -5.68 7.93 6.37
C ILE A 20 -5.72 9.41 6.80
N VAL A 21 -5.15 10.31 6.00
CA VAL A 21 -5.19 11.75 6.30
C VAL A 21 -6.63 12.28 6.31
N GLY A 22 -7.51 11.75 5.45
CA GLY A 22 -8.93 12.13 5.39
C GLY A 22 -9.80 11.48 6.47
N ALA A 23 -9.41 10.32 6.98
CA ALA A 23 -10.15 9.53 7.96
C ALA A 23 -9.21 8.82 8.95
N PRO A 24 -8.55 9.55 9.85
CA PRO A 24 -7.50 9.00 10.72
C PRO A 24 -8.01 7.99 11.76
N ASP A 25 -9.29 8.11 12.15
CA ASP A 25 -9.92 7.24 13.14
C ASP A 25 -10.75 6.11 12.51
N ASP A 26 -10.69 5.93 11.18
CA ASP A 26 -11.42 4.87 10.49
C ASP A 26 -10.59 3.57 10.49
N PRO A 27 -11.03 2.53 11.23
CA PRO A 27 -10.30 1.28 11.32
C PRO A 27 -10.26 0.50 9.99
N GLU A 28 -11.25 0.66 9.11
CA GLU A 28 -11.27 -0.01 7.80
C GLU A 28 -10.21 0.59 6.88
N VAL A 29 -10.04 1.91 6.92
CA VAL A 29 -8.97 2.63 6.19
C VAL A 29 -7.59 2.19 6.68
N ALA A 30 -7.42 2.03 7.99
CA ALA A 30 -6.17 1.55 8.57
C ALA A 30 -5.84 0.11 8.15
N GLU A 31 -6.82 -0.80 8.16
CA GLU A 31 -6.63 -2.19 7.74
C GLU A 31 -6.30 -2.31 6.25
N ALA A 32 -6.97 -1.52 5.41
CA ALA A 32 -6.69 -1.47 3.97
C ALA A 32 -5.26 -1.00 3.68
N ALA A 33 -4.79 0.05 4.37
CA ALA A 33 -3.44 0.57 4.22
C ALA A 33 -2.37 -0.43 4.68
N ASP A 34 -2.59 -1.13 5.80
CA ASP A 34 -1.68 -2.17 6.30
C ASP A 34 -1.51 -3.31 5.28
N ARG A 35 -2.60 -3.72 4.61
CA ARG A 35 -2.53 -4.73 3.54
C ARG A 35 -1.64 -4.29 2.38
N VAL A 36 -1.81 -3.05 1.90
CA VAL A 36 -1.00 -2.50 0.80
C VAL A 36 0.48 -2.44 1.18
N VAL A 37 0.81 -2.01 2.40
CA VAL A 37 2.19 -1.97 2.89
C VAL A 37 2.81 -3.36 2.91
N ARG A 38 2.12 -4.36 3.45
CA ARG A 38 2.63 -5.75 3.51
C ARG A 38 2.83 -6.36 2.13
N GLU A 39 1.91 -6.10 1.20
CA GLU A 39 2.03 -6.59 -0.18
C GLU A 39 3.22 -5.94 -0.90
N LEU A 40 3.42 -4.64 -0.73
CA LEU A 40 4.56 -3.93 -1.30
C LEU A 40 5.90 -4.43 -0.69
N ASP A 41 5.95 -4.60 0.64
CA ASP A 41 7.13 -5.09 1.35
C ASP A 41 7.52 -6.50 0.86
N ALA A 42 6.56 -7.43 0.81
CA ALA A 42 6.78 -8.78 0.29
C ALA A 42 7.28 -8.77 -1.16
N ARG A 43 6.79 -7.83 -1.98
CA ARG A 43 7.21 -7.72 -3.38
C ARG A 43 8.63 -7.20 -3.53
N LEU A 44 9.00 -6.18 -2.77
CA LEU A 44 10.35 -5.61 -2.76
C LEU A 44 11.37 -6.59 -2.18
N ALA A 45 11.00 -7.33 -1.14
CA ALA A 45 11.84 -8.39 -0.56
C ALA A 45 12.14 -9.50 -1.58
N ALA A 46 11.21 -9.80 -2.49
CA ALA A 46 11.41 -10.77 -3.57
C ALA A 46 12.25 -10.23 -4.75
N GLU A 47 12.52 -8.92 -4.80
CA GLU A 47 13.39 -8.27 -5.79
C GLU A 47 14.84 -8.09 -5.30
N SER A 48 15.11 -8.40 -4.01
CA SER A 48 16.41 -8.29 -3.34
C SER A 48 17.20 -9.60 -3.36
#